data_AF-A0A9D7JX01-F1
#
_entry.id   AF-A0A9D7JX01-F1
#
_cell.length_a   1.000
_cell.length_b   1.000
_cell.length_c   1.000
_cell.angle_alpha   90.00
_cell.angle_beta   90.00
_cell.angle_gamma   90.00
#
_symmetry.space_group_name_H-M   'P 1'
#
loop_
_entity.id
_entity.type
_entity.pdbx_description
1 polymer ?
#
loop_
_entity_poly.entity_id
_entity_poly.type
_entity_poly.pdbx_seq_one_letter_code
_entity_poly.pdbx_strand_id
1 'polypeptide(L)'
;MNENEPIAPNDTAGLDDNSGAPDANSNLTVDFGFVPLHSLGNQVWADTNNDGIKSATEAGISNVLVILHYFNGSTCVAVDSQYTDATGGYLFDSLIAGKYLVEIAAINLAPGGPLAGYASSSGNGADNLSAGPYEKAPDPDNNVDSDDNGTLNGNPMFPGAVFSDTLDLNENEPIAPNDTAGLDDNSGAPDANSNLTVDFGFVPLHSIGNQVWADVNNNGLKDATEAGISNVLVILHYFNGSTCVAVDSQYTNATGGYLFDSLIAGKYLVEIAAINLAPGGPLAGYASSSGNGADNLSAGPYEKAPDPDNNIDSDDNGTLNGNPMFPGAVFSDTLDLNENEPIAPNDTAGLDDNSGAPDANSNLTVDFGFVPPT
;
A
#
# COMPACT_ATOMS: atom_id res chain seq x y z
N MET A 1 -57.21 -17.72 24.23
CA MET A 1 -57.11 -16.79 25.37
C MET A 1 -58.01 -17.33 26.46
N ASN A 2 -57.44 -17.63 27.63
CA ASN A 2 -58.20 -18.10 28.78
C ASN A 2 -58.66 -16.88 29.60
N GLU A 3 -59.63 -17.07 30.47
CA GLU A 3 -60.25 -16.03 31.31
C GLU A 3 -59.31 -15.44 32.40
N ASN A 4 -58.00 -15.67 32.30
CA ASN A 4 -56.99 -15.33 33.31
C ASN A 4 -55.78 -14.56 32.73
N GLU A 5 -55.92 -13.85 31.61
CA GLU A 5 -54.80 -13.02 31.10
C GLU A 5 -54.47 -11.86 32.06
N PRO A 6 -53.17 -11.54 32.27
CA PRO A 6 -52.77 -10.50 33.21
C PRO A 6 -53.19 -9.12 32.71
N ILE A 7 -53.98 -8.43 33.52
CA ILE A 7 -54.31 -7.02 33.34
C ILE A 7 -53.00 -6.22 33.54
N ALA A 8 -52.52 -5.50 32.54
CA ALA A 8 -51.30 -4.70 32.66
C ALA A 8 -51.44 -3.63 33.77
N PRO A 9 -50.35 -3.22 34.45
CA PRO A 9 -50.41 -2.09 35.37
C PRO A 9 -50.76 -0.82 34.58
N ASN A 10 -51.97 -0.29 34.80
CA ASN A 10 -52.62 0.88 34.16
C ASN A 10 -53.71 0.59 33.12
N ASP A 11 -54.15 -0.66 32.96
CA ASP A 11 -55.38 -0.94 32.24
C ASP A 11 -56.58 -0.40 33.05
N THR A 12 -57.11 0.73 32.59
CA THR A 12 -58.28 1.38 33.18
C THR A 12 -59.41 1.18 32.17
N ALA A 13 -60.46 0.47 32.58
CA ALA A 13 -61.63 0.22 31.74
C ALA A 13 -62.07 1.50 31.00
N GLY A 14 -61.92 1.52 29.67
CA GLY A 14 -62.31 2.64 28.81
C GLY A 14 -61.21 3.34 28.01
N LEU A 15 -59.96 2.86 28.00
CA LEU A 15 -59.00 3.25 26.97
C LEU A 15 -59.22 2.35 25.73
N ASP A 16 -59.91 2.90 24.73
CA ASP A 16 -60.14 2.24 23.44
C ASP A 16 -58.79 1.87 22.79
N ASP A 17 -58.47 0.57 22.79
CA ASP A 17 -57.30 0.02 22.10
C ASP A 17 -57.48 0.00 20.55
N ASN A 18 -58.59 0.57 20.05
CA ASN A 18 -58.99 0.65 18.65
C ASN A 18 -59.08 -0.72 17.95
N SER A 19 -59.05 -1.83 18.70
CA SER A 19 -59.13 -3.18 18.14
C SER A 19 -60.56 -3.61 17.80
N GLY A 20 -61.56 -2.95 18.42
CA GLY A 20 -62.97 -3.34 18.34
C GLY A 20 -63.32 -4.63 19.10
N ALA A 21 -62.37 -5.23 19.82
CA ALA A 21 -62.60 -6.34 20.75
C ALA A 21 -62.86 -5.82 22.17
N PRO A 22 -63.63 -6.54 23.02
CA PRO A 22 -63.73 -6.19 24.44
C PRO A 22 -62.37 -6.37 25.15
N ASP A 23 -62.01 -5.46 26.05
CA ASP A 23 -60.72 -5.44 26.79
C ASP A 23 -60.33 -6.81 27.39
N ALA A 24 -61.32 -7.58 27.88
CA ALA A 24 -61.11 -8.93 28.44
C ALA A 24 -60.61 -9.99 27.41
N ASN A 25 -60.61 -9.64 26.13
CA ASN A 25 -60.11 -10.44 25.01
C ASN A 25 -58.91 -9.79 24.30
N SER A 26 -58.36 -8.70 24.86
CA SER A 26 -57.17 -8.00 24.36
C SER A 26 -55.97 -8.33 25.24
N ASN A 27 -54.80 -8.50 24.63
CA ASN A 27 -53.53 -8.70 25.32
C ASN A 27 -52.58 -7.54 25.00
N LEU A 28 -52.56 -6.54 25.89
CA LEU A 28 -51.73 -5.33 25.77
C LEU A 28 -50.40 -5.45 26.53
N THR A 29 -50.01 -6.68 26.93
CA THR A 29 -48.73 -6.93 27.61
C THR A 29 -47.57 -7.12 26.63
N VAL A 30 -47.87 -7.12 25.33
CA VAL A 30 -46.90 -7.30 24.26
C VAL A 30 -46.44 -5.92 23.78
N ASP A 31 -45.25 -5.53 24.22
CA ASP A 31 -44.58 -4.31 23.77
C ASP A 31 -43.44 -4.64 22.81
N PHE A 32 -43.14 -3.73 21.88
CA PHE A 32 -41.98 -3.81 20.97
C PHE A 32 -41.11 -2.57 21.14
N GLY A 33 -39.80 -2.79 21.32
CA GLY A 33 -38.79 -1.74 21.29
C GLY A 33 -38.11 -1.69 19.93
N PHE A 34 -37.84 -0.47 19.45
CA PHE A 34 -37.03 -0.22 18.25
C PHE A 34 -35.82 0.62 18.65
N VAL A 35 -34.68 0.34 18.05
CA VAL A 35 -33.48 1.17 18.13
C VAL A 35 -33.19 1.77 16.77
N PRO A 36 -32.64 3.00 16.69
CA PRO A 36 -32.18 3.55 15.42
C PRO A 36 -31.12 2.65 14.79
N LEU A 37 -31.23 2.44 13.48
CA LEU A 37 -30.19 1.80 12.69
C LEU A 37 -29.11 2.83 12.35
N HIS A 38 -27.92 2.31 12.14
CA HIS A 38 -26.72 3.02 11.71
C HIS A 38 -26.14 2.28 10.51
N SER A 39 -25.27 2.95 9.78
CA SER A 39 -24.50 2.35 8.69
C SER A 39 -23.08 2.90 8.68
N LEU A 40 -22.16 2.17 8.05
CA LEU A 40 -20.82 2.69 7.80
C LEU A 40 -20.25 2.22 6.45
N GLY A 41 -19.42 3.04 5.83
CA GLY A 41 -18.73 2.81 4.55
C GLY A 41 -17.44 3.62 4.51
N ASN A 42 -16.69 3.69 3.41
CA ASN A 42 -17.22 4.11 2.11
C ASN A 42 -16.37 3.59 0.93
N GLN A 43 -15.08 3.92 0.82
CA GLN A 43 -14.26 3.58 -0.36
C GLN A 43 -12.93 2.91 -0.04
N VAL A 44 -12.50 2.03 -0.95
CA VAL A 44 -11.11 1.56 -1.08
C VAL A 44 -10.55 2.05 -2.40
N TRP A 45 -9.41 2.73 -2.40
CA TRP A 45 -8.84 3.33 -3.62
C TRP A 45 -7.33 3.15 -3.75
N ALA A 46 -6.84 3.32 -4.98
CA ALA A 46 -5.41 3.38 -5.28
C ALA A 46 -4.91 4.80 -5.03
N ASP A 47 -4.19 5.00 -3.92
CA ASP A 47 -3.53 6.25 -3.56
C ASP A 47 -2.18 6.33 -4.27
N THR A 48 -2.20 6.93 -5.47
CA THR A 48 -1.06 6.89 -6.40
C THR A 48 0.03 7.90 -6.05
N ASN A 49 -0.31 8.93 -5.27
CA ASN A 49 0.62 9.98 -4.86
C ASN A 49 1.04 9.83 -3.38
N ASN A 50 0.48 8.83 -2.68
CA ASN A 50 0.70 8.52 -1.26
C ASN A 50 0.42 9.70 -0.32
N ASP A 51 -0.53 10.57 -0.67
CA ASP A 51 -0.91 11.73 0.17
C ASP A 51 -2.03 11.39 1.16
N GLY A 52 -2.59 10.17 1.11
CA GLY A 52 -3.63 9.69 2.00
C GLY A 52 -4.96 10.38 1.78
N ILE A 53 -5.15 11.09 0.68
CA ILE A 53 -6.38 11.83 0.35
C ILE A 53 -6.89 11.37 -1.00
N LYS A 54 -8.11 10.87 -1.03
CA LYS A 54 -8.74 10.43 -2.27
C LYS A 54 -9.06 11.60 -3.20
N SER A 55 -8.38 11.65 -4.33
CA SER A 55 -8.65 12.59 -5.41
C SER A 55 -9.66 12.06 -6.44
N ALA A 56 -10.17 12.94 -7.31
CA ALA A 56 -11.08 12.54 -8.40
C ALA A 56 -10.41 11.72 -9.51
N THR A 57 -9.08 11.72 -9.58
CA THR A 57 -8.29 10.98 -10.57
C THR A 57 -7.89 9.60 -10.11
N GLU A 58 -8.01 9.32 -8.81
CA GLU A 58 -7.64 8.03 -8.24
C GLU A 58 -8.79 7.03 -8.33
N ALA A 59 -8.46 5.84 -8.81
CA ALA A 59 -9.42 4.80 -9.06
C ALA A 59 -9.76 4.03 -7.78
N GLY A 60 -11.04 3.68 -7.62
CA GLY A 60 -11.45 2.72 -6.61
C GLY A 60 -11.00 1.31 -6.95
N ILE A 61 -10.77 0.49 -5.92
CA ILE A 61 -10.30 -0.90 -6.07
C ILE A 61 -11.44 -1.86 -5.77
N SER A 62 -11.86 -2.62 -6.78
CA SER A 62 -12.97 -3.58 -6.68
C SER A 62 -12.57 -4.93 -6.09
N ASN A 63 -13.57 -5.68 -5.60
CA ASN A 63 -13.44 -7.04 -5.07
C ASN A 63 -12.52 -7.18 -3.85
N VAL A 64 -12.25 -6.08 -3.14
CA VAL A 64 -11.54 -6.10 -1.85
C VAL A 64 -12.47 -6.64 -0.78
N LEU A 65 -12.06 -7.69 -0.07
CA LEU A 65 -12.80 -8.23 1.07
C LEU A 65 -12.65 -7.29 2.27
N VAL A 66 -13.76 -6.65 2.66
CA VAL A 66 -13.87 -5.80 3.83
C VAL A 66 -14.65 -6.55 4.90
N ILE A 67 -14.16 -6.58 6.14
CA ILE A 67 -14.80 -7.28 7.27
C ILE A 67 -15.09 -6.27 8.38
N LEU A 68 -16.33 -6.24 8.84
CA LEU A 68 -16.74 -5.42 9.97
C LEU A 68 -16.61 -6.20 11.28
N HIS A 69 -15.95 -5.61 12.26
CA HIS A 69 -15.84 -6.17 13.61
C HIS A 69 -16.58 -5.29 14.61
N TYR A 70 -17.36 -5.92 15.50
CA TYR A 70 -17.85 -5.28 16.70
C TYR A 70 -16.81 -5.39 17.83
N PHE A 71 -16.54 -4.28 18.51
CA PHE A 71 -15.60 -4.21 19.63
C PHE A 71 -16.32 -3.89 20.94
N ASN A 72 -16.29 -4.83 21.87
CA ASN A 72 -16.94 -4.67 23.19
C ASN A 72 -16.02 -4.02 24.26
N GLY A 73 -14.90 -3.43 23.85
CA GLY A 73 -13.88 -2.89 24.76
C GLY A 73 -12.82 -3.92 25.20
N SER A 74 -12.90 -5.17 24.75
CA SER A 74 -11.88 -6.20 25.05
C SER A 74 -11.65 -7.19 23.92
N THR A 75 -12.68 -7.53 23.13
CA THR A 75 -12.58 -8.47 22.01
C THR A 75 -13.22 -7.89 20.77
N CYS A 76 -12.60 -8.17 19.62
CA CYS A 76 -13.19 -7.94 18.29
C CYS A 76 -13.91 -9.21 17.83
N VAL A 77 -15.12 -9.08 17.31
CA VAL A 77 -15.89 -10.18 16.73
C VAL A 77 -16.36 -9.74 15.35
N ALA A 78 -16.03 -10.52 14.31
CA ALA A 78 -16.55 -10.28 12.97
C ALA A 78 -18.08 -10.41 12.98
N VAL A 79 -18.76 -9.38 12.53
CA VAL A 79 -20.23 -9.29 12.50
C VAL A 79 -20.79 -9.25 11.08
N ASP A 80 -20.01 -8.76 10.12
CA ASP A 80 -20.39 -8.75 8.70
C ASP A 80 -19.15 -8.71 7.79
N SER A 81 -19.33 -8.96 6.50
CA SER A 81 -18.30 -8.82 5.47
C SER A 81 -18.89 -8.47 4.11
N GLN A 82 -18.20 -7.63 3.35
CA GLN A 82 -18.59 -7.21 2.01
C GLN A 82 -17.40 -7.29 1.05
N TYR A 83 -17.69 -7.30 -0.25
CA TYR A 83 -16.69 -7.04 -1.28
C TYR A 83 -16.92 -5.64 -1.85
N THR A 84 -15.85 -4.88 -2.06
CA THR A 84 -15.97 -3.58 -2.72
C THR A 84 -16.51 -3.73 -4.14
N ASP A 85 -17.32 -2.77 -4.57
CA ASP A 85 -17.90 -2.72 -5.90
C ASP A 85 -16.90 -2.25 -6.96
N ALA A 86 -17.36 -2.08 -8.21
CA ALA A 86 -16.51 -1.64 -9.34
C ALA A 86 -15.89 -0.24 -9.15
N THR A 87 -16.41 0.55 -8.22
CA THR A 87 -15.93 1.90 -7.87
C THR A 87 -15.15 1.92 -6.56
N GLY A 88 -14.87 0.75 -5.97
CA GLY A 88 -14.22 0.62 -4.67
C GLY A 88 -15.16 0.85 -3.49
N GLY A 89 -16.47 1.00 -3.72
CA GLY A 89 -17.45 1.29 -2.68
C GLY A 89 -17.78 0.08 -1.82
N TYR A 90 -17.96 0.26 -0.51
CA TYR A 90 -18.51 -0.72 0.41
C TYR A 90 -19.48 -0.05 1.41
N LEU A 91 -20.44 -0.82 1.92
CA LEU A 91 -21.43 -0.34 2.88
C LEU A 91 -21.85 -1.48 3.80
N PHE A 92 -21.79 -1.23 5.10
CA PHE A 92 -22.41 -2.05 6.13
C PHE A 92 -23.63 -1.31 6.66
N ASP A 93 -24.80 -1.93 6.60
CA ASP A 93 -26.06 -1.35 7.04
C ASP A 93 -26.65 -2.12 8.24
N SER A 94 -27.83 -1.69 8.68
CA SER A 94 -28.57 -2.38 9.74
C SER A 94 -27.80 -2.53 11.06
N LEU A 95 -26.89 -1.60 11.33
CA LEU A 95 -26.03 -1.63 12.50
C LEU A 95 -26.72 -1.00 13.71
N ILE A 96 -26.38 -1.50 14.88
CA ILE A 96 -26.71 -0.84 16.15
C ILE A 96 -25.58 0.10 16.55
N ALA A 97 -25.89 1.12 17.34
CA ALA A 97 -24.87 1.98 17.94
C ALA A 97 -23.84 1.15 18.74
N GLY A 98 -22.59 1.56 18.70
CA GLY A 98 -21.49 0.90 19.38
C GLY A 98 -20.16 1.07 18.67
N LYS A 99 -19.16 0.33 19.14
CA LYS A 99 -17.79 0.45 18.68
C LYS A 99 -17.46 -0.60 17.66
N TYR A 100 -16.87 -0.18 16.54
CA TYR A 100 -16.54 -1.04 15.43
C TYR A 100 -15.10 -0.83 14.96
N LEU A 101 -14.57 -1.82 14.25
CA LEU A 101 -13.36 -1.69 13.45
C LEU A 101 -13.65 -2.25 12.06
N VAL A 102 -13.08 -1.62 11.04
CA VAL A 102 -13.14 -2.11 9.67
C VAL A 102 -11.79 -2.75 9.33
N GLU A 103 -11.84 -3.98 8.83
CA GLU A 103 -10.69 -4.76 8.39
C GLU A 103 -10.68 -4.85 6.87
N ILE A 104 -9.56 -4.48 6.26
CA ILE A 104 -9.19 -4.96 4.93
C ILE A 104 -8.39 -6.24 5.13
N ALA A 105 -9.02 -7.37 4.79
CA ALA A 105 -8.51 -8.69 5.11
C ALA A 105 -7.13 -8.97 4.49
N ALA A 106 -6.25 -9.65 5.22
CA ALA A 106 -4.88 -9.96 4.79
C ALA A 106 -4.82 -10.73 3.46
N ILE A 107 -5.85 -11.51 3.14
CA ILE A 107 -5.95 -12.25 1.88
C ILE A 107 -5.98 -11.32 0.65
N ASN A 108 -6.41 -10.06 0.83
CA ASN A 108 -6.41 -9.09 -0.26
C ASN A 108 -5.00 -8.73 -0.71
N LEU A 109 -4.04 -8.69 0.22
CA LEU A 109 -2.63 -8.31 0.00
C LEU A 109 -1.77 -9.50 -0.44
N ALA A 110 -2.27 -10.73 -0.31
CA ALA A 110 -1.56 -11.93 -0.71
C ALA A 110 -1.47 -12.05 -2.24
N PRO A 111 -0.48 -12.77 -2.79
CA PRO A 111 -0.37 -12.99 -4.24
C PRO A 111 -1.67 -13.49 -4.87
N GLY A 112 -2.13 -12.79 -5.90
CA GLY A 112 -3.41 -13.06 -6.60
C GLY A 112 -4.65 -12.41 -5.96
N GLY A 113 -4.52 -11.71 -4.83
CA GLY A 113 -5.57 -10.87 -4.26
C GLY A 113 -5.71 -9.52 -4.99
N PRO A 114 -6.82 -8.80 -4.78
CA PRO A 114 -7.09 -7.49 -5.40
C PRO A 114 -6.12 -6.38 -4.98
N LEU A 115 -5.40 -6.54 -3.88
CA LEU A 115 -4.38 -5.62 -3.37
C LEU A 115 -2.99 -6.26 -3.40
N ALA A 116 -2.78 -7.33 -4.17
CA ALA A 116 -1.44 -7.84 -4.43
C ALA A 116 -0.63 -6.74 -5.12
N GLY A 117 0.55 -6.42 -4.60
CA GLY A 117 1.32 -5.29 -5.13
C GLY A 117 1.04 -3.95 -4.47
N TYR A 118 0.23 -3.90 -3.41
CA TYR A 118 -0.11 -2.67 -2.71
C TYR A 118 0.29 -2.70 -1.23
N ALA A 119 0.48 -1.52 -0.67
CA ALA A 119 0.62 -1.29 0.77
C ALA A 119 -0.39 -0.23 1.25
N SER A 120 -0.63 -0.14 2.55
CA SER A 120 -1.50 0.91 3.12
C SER A 120 -0.89 2.28 2.82
N SER A 121 -1.72 3.29 2.58
CA SER A 121 -1.21 4.66 2.45
C SER A 121 -0.51 5.10 3.73
N SER A 122 0.49 5.98 3.59
CA SER A 122 1.14 6.63 4.72
C SER A 122 0.67 8.06 4.94
N GLY A 123 -0.07 8.66 4.00
CA GLY A 123 -0.59 10.03 4.11
C GLY A 123 0.48 11.13 4.09
N ASN A 124 1.73 10.78 3.77
CA ASN A 124 2.89 11.63 3.98
C ASN A 124 3.49 12.18 2.67
N GLY A 125 2.91 11.81 1.53
CA GLY A 125 3.32 12.17 0.18
C GLY A 125 4.42 11.27 -0.37
N ALA A 126 4.50 11.18 -1.70
CA ALA A 126 5.49 10.38 -2.43
C ALA A 126 6.97 10.65 -2.04
N ASP A 127 7.27 11.85 -1.54
CA ASP A 127 8.63 12.26 -1.17
C ASP A 127 9.03 12.01 0.30
N ASN A 128 8.14 11.44 1.13
CA ASN A 128 8.38 11.27 2.56
C ASN A 128 8.45 9.79 2.96
N LEU A 129 9.67 9.30 3.09
CA LEU A 129 9.96 7.92 3.50
C LEU A 129 10.15 7.75 5.01
N SER A 130 9.85 8.78 5.83
CA SER A 130 10.21 8.78 7.25
C SER A 130 9.51 7.69 8.07
N ALA A 131 8.39 7.14 7.60
CA ALA A 131 7.79 5.96 8.21
C ALA A 131 7.29 4.89 7.21
N GLY A 132 7.76 4.95 5.96
CA GLY A 132 7.50 3.94 4.91
C GLY A 132 6.01 3.83 4.54
N PRO A 133 5.60 2.79 3.79
CA PRO A 133 4.22 2.62 3.35
C PRO A 133 3.33 1.89 4.40
N TYR A 134 3.65 1.99 5.69
CA TYR A 134 2.99 1.20 6.75
C TYR A 134 2.75 2.02 8.01
N GLU A 135 2.30 3.26 7.84
CA GLU A 135 2.08 4.17 8.96
C GLU A 135 0.80 3.89 9.72
N LYS A 136 0.69 4.52 10.90
CA LYS A 136 -0.58 4.54 11.64
C LYS A 136 -1.45 5.65 11.05
N ALA A 137 -2.55 5.26 10.42
CA ALA A 137 -3.55 6.20 9.94
C ALA A 137 -4.25 6.98 11.08
N PRO A 138 -4.85 8.14 10.75
CA PRO A 138 -5.72 8.89 11.64
C PRO A 138 -6.85 8.06 12.26
N ASP A 139 -7.37 8.56 13.38
CA ASP A 139 -8.57 8.03 14.03
C ASP A 139 -9.80 8.32 13.14
N PRO A 140 -10.58 7.31 12.73
CA PRO A 140 -11.75 7.51 11.86
C PRO A 140 -12.87 8.35 12.53
N ASP A 141 -12.90 8.47 13.87
CA ASP A 141 -13.83 9.38 14.57
C ASP A 141 -13.46 10.88 14.36
N ASN A 142 -12.39 11.18 13.61
CA ASN A 142 -12.08 12.55 13.16
C ASN A 142 -13.13 13.09 12.18
N ASN A 143 -13.97 12.21 11.62
CA ASN A 143 -15.03 12.49 10.66
C ASN A 143 -14.56 13.27 9.41
N VAL A 144 -13.30 13.09 9.05
CA VAL A 144 -12.73 13.59 7.80
C VAL A 144 -13.07 12.56 6.73
N ASP A 145 -13.71 13.01 5.65
CA ASP A 145 -14.00 12.16 4.49
C ASP A 145 -12.83 12.16 3.51
N SER A 146 -12.69 11.08 2.75
CA SER A 146 -11.68 10.92 1.72
C SER A 146 -10.25 10.94 2.26
N ASP A 147 -10.04 10.69 3.56
CA ASP A 147 -8.73 10.42 4.14
C ASP A 147 -8.53 8.92 4.37
N ASP A 148 -7.28 8.46 4.35
CA ASP A 148 -6.98 7.07 4.66
C ASP A 148 -7.15 6.81 6.15
N ASN A 149 -7.85 5.73 6.50
CA ASN A 149 -7.99 5.27 7.88
C ASN A 149 -7.29 3.91 8.10
N GLY A 150 -6.49 3.42 7.16
CA GLY A 150 -5.85 2.10 7.20
C GLY A 150 -4.51 2.05 7.94
N THR A 151 -4.38 1.16 8.93
CA THR A 151 -3.10 0.80 9.54
C THR A 151 -2.79 -0.69 9.38
N LEU A 152 -1.71 -1.05 8.68
CA LEU A 152 -1.25 -2.43 8.58
C LEU A 152 -0.88 -2.99 9.96
N ASN A 153 -1.36 -4.20 10.28
CA ASN A 153 -1.22 -4.82 11.60
C ASN A 153 -1.74 -3.94 12.75
N GLY A 154 -2.69 -3.03 12.48
CA GLY A 154 -3.32 -2.19 13.50
C GLY A 154 -4.00 -2.97 14.61
N ASN A 155 -4.34 -4.24 14.37
CA ASN A 155 -4.87 -5.16 15.36
C ASN A 155 -4.03 -6.46 15.42
N PRO A 156 -3.38 -6.78 16.56
CA PRO A 156 -2.51 -7.96 16.69
C PRO A 156 -3.28 -9.29 16.59
N MET A 157 -4.61 -9.28 16.68
CA MET A 157 -5.44 -10.48 16.50
C MET A 157 -5.49 -10.95 15.04
N PHE A 158 -5.17 -10.08 14.09
CA PHE A 158 -5.28 -10.33 12.65
C PHE A 158 -4.00 -9.90 11.91
N PRO A 159 -2.91 -10.67 12.04
CA PRO A 159 -1.65 -10.33 11.39
C PRO A 159 -1.78 -10.30 9.86
N GLY A 160 -1.17 -9.30 9.24
CA GLY A 160 -1.12 -9.08 7.79
C GLY A 160 -2.32 -8.30 7.22
N ALA A 161 -3.30 -7.94 8.04
CA ALA A 161 -4.46 -7.16 7.61
C ALA A 161 -4.30 -5.67 7.94
N VAL A 162 -5.03 -4.82 7.21
CA VAL A 162 -5.09 -3.37 7.44
C VAL A 162 -6.38 -3.06 8.20
N PHE A 163 -6.28 -2.25 9.25
CA PHE A 163 -7.39 -1.93 10.15
C PHE A 163 -7.57 -0.44 10.32
N SER A 164 -8.82 -0.01 10.43
CA SER A 164 -9.14 1.25 11.10
C SER A 164 -8.74 1.22 12.58
N ASP A 165 -8.58 2.40 13.20
CA ASP A 165 -8.74 2.47 14.66
C ASP A 165 -10.23 2.24 15.02
N THR A 166 -10.55 2.28 16.31
CA THR A 166 -11.93 2.07 16.78
C THR A 166 -12.83 3.23 16.38
N LEU A 167 -13.91 2.93 15.65
CA LEU A 167 -14.99 3.87 15.30
C LEU A 167 -16.15 3.77 16.32
N ASP A 168 -16.69 4.88 16.81
CA ASP A 168 -17.83 4.92 17.75
C ASP A 168 -19.13 5.38 17.09
N LEU A 169 -19.89 4.43 16.50
CA LEU A 169 -21.17 4.72 15.84
C LEU A 169 -22.26 5.11 16.85
N ASN A 170 -22.79 6.32 16.69
CA ASN A 170 -23.81 6.93 17.54
C ASN A 170 -24.77 7.86 16.76
N GLU A 171 -25.63 8.61 17.47
CA GLU A 171 -26.66 9.48 16.87
C GLU A 171 -26.14 10.82 16.31
N ASN A 172 -24.82 10.99 16.21
CA ASN A 172 -24.17 12.21 15.72
C ASN A 172 -23.06 11.90 14.70
N GLU A 173 -23.34 10.99 13.76
CA GLU A 173 -22.41 10.69 12.66
C GLU A 173 -22.33 11.87 11.66
N PRO A 174 -21.19 12.02 10.96
CA PRO A 174 -21.03 13.06 9.97
C PRO A 174 -22.00 12.86 8.80
N ILE A 175 -22.70 13.94 8.43
CA ILE A 175 -23.45 13.97 7.17
C ILE A 175 -22.43 14.13 6.05
N ALA A 176 -22.29 13.12 5.18
CA ALA A 176 -21.28 13.11 4.14
C ALA A 176 -21.36 14.35 3.23
N PRO A 177 -20.23 14.89 2.72
CA PRO A 177 -20.18 16.05 1.83
C PRO A 177 -20.64 15.73 0.40
N ASN A 178 -21.76 15.03 0.25
CA ASN A 178 -22.53 14.81 -0.98
C ASN A 178 -23.89 14.15 -0.66
N ASP A 179 -24.10 13.70 0.58
CA ASP A 179 -25.39 13.31 1.10
C ASP A 179 -26.15 14.55 1.58
N THR A 180 -26.77 15.23 0.60
CA THR A 180 -27.75 16.26 0.95
C THR A 180 -29.00 15.55 1.44
N ALA A 181 -29.40 15.77 2.70
CA ALA A 181 -30.64 15.30 3.32
C ALA A 181 -31.68 14.78 2.31
N GLY A 182 -31.76 13.46 2.14
CA GLY A 182 -32.66 12.79 1.19
C GLY A 182 -32.03 12.16 -0.05
N LEU A 183 -30.70 12.00 -0.12
CA LEU A 183 -30.06 11.06 -1.03
C LEU A 183 -29.83 9.75 -0.26
N ASP A 184 -30.71 8.78 -0.49
CA ASP A 184 -30.64 7.48 0.18
C ASP A 184 -29.37 6.73 -0.22
N ASP A 185 -28.46 6.51 0.74
CA ASP A 185 -27.32 5.58 0.65
C ASP A 185 -27.79 4.12 0.49
N ASN A 186 -29.11 3.89 0.52
CA ASN A 186 -29.83 2.62 0.50
C ASN A 186 -29.51 1.73 1.72
N SER A 187 -28.95 2.31 2.79
CA SER A 187 -28.71 1.60 4.05
C SER A 187 -29.98 1.47 4.90
N GLY A 188 -30.97 2.33 4.66
CA GLY A 188 -32.16 2.43 5.49
C GLY A 188 -31.93 3.05 6.88
N ALA A 189 -30.70 3.49 7.19
CA ALA A 189 -30.41 4.34 8.34
C ALA A 189 -30.71 5.82 7.99
N PRO A 190 -31.06 6.66 8.97
CA PRO A 190 -31.07 8.11 8.77
C PRO A 190 -29.66 8.61 8.45
N ASP A 191 -29.51 9.59 7.55
CA ASP A 191 -28.22 10.16 7.14
C ASP A 191 -27.32 10.58 8.33
N ALA A 192 -27.92 11.09 9.42
CA ALA A 192 -27.21 11.49 10.64
C ALA A 192 -26.70 10.31 11.51
N ASN A 193 -27.02 9.07 11.11
CA ASN A 193 -26.57 7.81 11.71
C ASN A 193 -25.71 6.99 10.73
N SER A 194 -25.43 7.52 9.53
CA SER A 194 -24.58 6.90 8.52
C SER A 194 -23.19 7.53 8.58
N ASN A 195 -22.14 6.74 8.83
CA ASN A 195 -20.76 7.22 8.74
C ASN A 195 -20.11 6.75 7.44
N LEU A 196 -20.08 7.64 6.44
CA LEU A 196 -19.50 7.36 5.13
C LEU A 196 -18.11 8.00 4.96
N THR A 197 -17.37 8.17 6.06
CA THR A 197 -16.02 8.76 6.04
C THR A 197 -14.92 7.75 6.31
N VAL A 198 -15.24 6.45 6.39
CA VAL A 198 -14.24 5.41 6.66
C VAL A 198 -13.66 4.90 5.34
N ASP A 199 -12.57 5.49 4.89
CA ASP A 199 -11.95 5.14 3.62
C ASP A 199 -10.57 4.47 3.82
N PHE A 200 -10.13 3.69 2.82
CA PHE A 200 -8.81 3.04 2.82
C PHE A 200 -8.03 3.30 1.53
N GLY A 201 -6.91 4.00 1.67
CA GLY A 201 -5.97 4.30 0.59
C GLY A 201 -4.89 3.25 0.50
N PHE A 202 -4.59 2.79 -0.71
CA PHE A 202 -3.55 1.80 -0.96
C PHE A 202 -2.56 2.29 -2.03
N VAL A 203 -1.28 2.26 -1.70
CA VAL A 203 -0.20 2.73 -2.56
C VAL A 203 0.38 1.55 -3.34
N PRO A 204 0.52 1.65 -4.68
CA PRO A 204 1.24 0.66 -5.46
C PRO A 204 2.69 0.54 -4.99
N LEU A 205 3.16 -0.70 -4.82
CA LEU A 205 4.55 -1.01 -4.57
C LEU A 205 5.31 -1.15 -5.88
N HIS A 206 6.59 -0.83 -5.80
CA HIS A 206 7.58 -0.91 -6.87
C HIS A 206 8.85 -1.60 -6.35
N SER A 207 9.74 -1.97 -7.27
CA SER A 207 11.03 -2.57 -6.94
C SER A 207 12.14 -2.09 -7.88
N ILE A 208 13.40 -2.19 -7.43
CA ILE A 208 14.60 -1.84 -8.21
C ILE A 208 15.61 -3.00 -8.10
N GLY A 209 15.98 -3.57 -9.24
CA GLY A 209 17.04 -4.59 -9.40
C GLY A 209 18.27 -4.01 -10.11
N ASN A 210 19.21 -4.79 -10.64
CA ASN A 210 19.17 -6.21 -10.94
C ASN A 210 20.53 -6.89 -10.72
N GLN A 211 21.60 -6.55 -11.44
CA GLN A 211 22.88 -7.29 -11.39
C GLN A 211 24.16 -6.46 -11.32
N VAL A 212 25.18 -7.03 -10.69
CA VAL A 212 26.57 -6.59 -10.75
C VAL A 212 27.43 -7.69 -11.38
N TRP A 213 28.19 -7.38 -12.42
CA TRP A 213 28.96 -8.38 -13.17
C TRP A 213 30.39 -7.93 -13.54
N ALA A 214 31.22 -8.91 -13.90
CA ALA A 214 32.57 -8.67 -14.42
C ALA A 214 32.52 -8.51 -15.94
N ASP A 215 32.61 -7.27 -16.41
CA ASP A 215 32.68 -6.89 -17.82
C ASP A 215 34.12 -7.08 -18.33
N VAL A 216 34.39 -8.26 -18.89
CA VAL A 216 35.76 -8.68 -19.24
C VAL A 216 36.24 -7.99 -20.51
N ASN A 217 35.32 -7.60 -21.39
CA ASN A 217 35.65 -6.98 -22.67
C ASN A 217 35.44 -5.45 -22.69
N ASN A 218 34.94 -4.90 -21.58
CA ASN A 218 34.66 -3.48 -21.33
C ASN A 218 33.68 -2.88 -22.36
N ASN A 219 32.67 -3.65 -22.79
CA ASN A 219 31.68 -3.19 -23.77
C ASN A 219 30.44 -2.55 -23.12
N GLY A 220 30.35 -2.56 -21.78
CA GLY A 220 29.22 -2.00 -21.04
C GLY A 220 27.93 -2.80 -21.20
N LEU A 221 28.02 -4.05 -21.64
CA LEU A 221 26.90 -4.97 -21.82
C LEU A 221 27.18 -6.29 -21.12
N LYS A 222 26.20 -6.86 -20.44
CA LYS A 222 26.36 -8.17 -19.81
C LYS A 222 26.29 -9.30 -20.82
N ASP A 223 27.44 -9.87 -21.14
CA ASP A 223 27.54 -11.01 -22.06
C ASP A 223 27.25 -12.35 -21.36
N ALA A 224 26.79 -13.35 -22.13
CA ALA A 224 26.36 -14.65 -21.59
C ALA A 224 27.45 -15.43 -20.82
N THR A 225 28.72 -15.11 -21.02
CA THR A 225 29.86 -15.76 -20.35
C THR A 225 30.40 -14.98 -19.17
N GLU A 226 29.90 -13.77 -18.95
CA GLU A 226 30.39 -12.89 -17.89
C GLU A 226 29.76 -13.26 -16.55
N ALA A 227 30.62 -13.33 -15.53
CA ALA A 227 30.22 -13.79 -14.23
C ALA A 227 29.66 -12.64 -13.39
N GLY A 228 28.58 -12.89 -12.66
CA GLY A 228 28.12 -12.00 -11.62
C GLY A 228 29.10 -11.92 -10.44
N ILE A 229 29.11 -10.79 -9.74
CA ILE A 229 30.02 -10.54 -8.62
C ILE A 229 29.22 -10.51 -7.32
N SER A 230 29.50 -11.45 -6.42
CA SER A 230 28.81 -11.59 -5.12
C SER A 230 29.37 -10.68 -4.02
N ASN A 231 28.56 -10.44 -2.99
CA ASN A 231 28.91 -9.69 -1.77
C ASN A 231 29.27 -8.21 -2.01
N VAL A 232 28.84 -7.64 -3.14
CA VAL A 232 28.94 -6.20 -3.41
C VAL A 232 27.86 -5.49 -2.60
N LEU A 233 28.25 -4.53 -1.77
CA LEU A 233 27.30 -3.68 -1.04
C LEU A 233 26.68 -2.67 -1.99
N VAL A 234 25.37 -2.79 -2.19
CA VAL A 234 24.54 -1.88 -2.99
C VAL A 234 23.68 -1.07 -2.02
N ILE A 235 23.61 0.25 -2.19
CA ILE A 235 22.82 1.14 -1.33
C ILE A 235 21.81 1.87 -2.21
N LEU A 236 20.54 1.86 -1.81
CA LEU A 236 19.49 2.62 -2.45
C LEU A 236 19.35 3.98 -1.78
N HIS A 237 19.32 5.03 -2.59
CA HIS A 237 19.09 6.39 -2.13
C HIS A 237 17.79 6.94 -2.69
N TYR A 238 17.00 7.59 -1.86
CA TYR A 238 15.92 8.47 -2.30
C TYR A 238 16.44 9.86 -2.61
N PHE A 239 15.92 10.48 -3.68
CA PHE A 239 16.30 11.80 -4.14
C PHE A 239 15.08 12.74 -4.26
N ASN A 240 14.95 13.66 -3.30
CA ASN A 240 13.89 14.67 -3.29
C ASN A 240 14.14 15.88 -4.22
N GLY A 241 15.00 15.74 -5.22
CA GLY A 241 15.41 16.84 -6.11
C GLY A 241 16.52 17.75 -5.55
N SER A 242 16.95 17.58 -4.30
CA SER A 242 18.05 18.36 -3.70
C SER A 242 19.05 17.55 -2.88
N THR A 243 18.59 16.50 -2.18
CA THR A 243 19.42 15.67 -1.30
C THR A 243 19.17 14.20 -1.57
N CYS A 244 20.23 13.40 -1.46
CA CYS A 244 20.15 11.94 -1.44
C CYS A 244 20.12 11.45 0.01
N VAL A 245 19.16 10.59 0.34
CA VAL A 245 19.05 9.92 1.66
C VAL A 245 19.13 8.41 1.42
N ALA A 246 20.02 7.71 2.13
CA ALA A 246 20.06 6.25 2.06
C ALA A 246 18.80 5.66 2.71
N VAL A 247 18.11 4.77 2.01
CA VAL A 247 16.80 4.23 2.41
C VAL A 247 16.80 2.71 2.53
N ASP A 248 17.66 2.02 1.78
CA ASP A 248 17.91 0.59 1.97
C ASP A 248 19.34 0.21 1.52
N SER A 249 19.80 -0.98 1.88
CA SER A 249 21.06 -1.55 1.40
C SER A 249 20.99 -3.06 1.31
N GLN A 250 21.59 -3.61 0.25
CA GLN A 250 21.63 -5.04 -0.01
C GLN A 250 23.06 -5.51 -0.33
N TYR A 251 23.31 -6.80 -0.19
CA TYR A 251 24.51 -7.44 -0.73
C TYR A 251 24.14 -8.29 -1.93
N THR A 252 24.90 -8.17 -3.02
CA THR A 252 24.67 -9.03 -4.19
C THR A 252 24.83 -10.51 -3.84
N ASN A 253 23.96 -11.34 -4.40
CA ASN A 253 23.96 -12.79 -4.20
C ASN A 253 25.09 -13.48 -5.00
N ALA A 254 25.12 -14.82 -4.98
CA ALA A 254 26.16 -15.61 -5.65
C ALA A 254 26.24 -15.42 -7.18
N THR A 255 25.17 -14.95 -7.81
CA THR A 255 25.11 -14.65 -9.25
C THR A 255 25.18 -13.15 -9.54
N GLY A 256 25.53 -12.33 -8.55
CA GLY A 256 25.63 -10.87 -8.69
C GLY A 256 24.29 -10.13 -8.59
N GLY A 257 23.19 -10.83 -8.31
CA GLY A 257 21.86 -10.21 -8.26
C GLY A 257 21.59 -9.44 -6.97
N TYR A 258 20.88 -8.33 -7.05
CA TYR A 258 20.29 -7.59 -5.93
C TYR A 258 18.86 -7.17 -6.25
N LEU A 259 18.07 -6.87 -5.21
CA LEU A 259 16.69 -6.41 -5.35
C LEU A 259 16.35 -5.53 -4.15
N PHE A 260 15.85 -4.34 -4.42
CA PHE A 260 15.19 -3.46 -3.46
C PHE A 260 13.69 -3.59 -3.67
N ASP A 261 12.98 -4.04 -2.64
CA ASP A 261 11.56 -4.32 -2.70
C ASP A 261 10.74 -3.29 -1.91
N SER A 262 9.42 -3.41 -1.98
CA SER A 262 8.48 -2.62 -1.14
C SER A 262 8.68 -1.10 -1.25
N LEU A 263 9.03 -0.61 -2.44
CA LEU A 263 9.28 0.82 -2.69
C LEU A 263 7.99 1.53 -3.08
N ILE A 264 7.88 2.81 -2.71
CA ILE A 264 6.86 3.70 -3.28
C ILE A 264 7.43 4.41 -4.51
N ALA A 265 6.55 4.91 -5.38
CA ALA A 265 6.93 5.74 -6.52
C ALA A 265 7.77 6.96 -6.06
N GLY A 266 8.73 7.36 -6.89
CA GLY A 266 9.61 8.48 -6.61
C GLY A 266 10.98 8.32 -7.25
N LYS A 267 11.91 9.21 -6.87
CA LYS A 267 13.21 9.29 -7.53
C LYS A 267 14.30 8.64 -6.70
N TYR A 268 15.06 7.75 -7.33
CA TYR A 268 16.07 6.96 -6.66
C TYR A 268 17.43 7.04 -7.35
N LEU A 269 18.48 6.72 -6.61
CA LEU A 269 19.80 6.41 -7.16
C LEU A 269 20.30 5.11 -6.52
N VAL A 270 20.97 4.29 -7.30
CA VAL A 270 21.63 3.08 -6.82
C VAL A 270 23.13 3.34 -6.71
N GLU A 271 23.69 3.11 -5.52
CA GLU A 271 25.11 3.25 -5.20
C GLU A 271 25.76 1.87 -5.10
N ILE A 272 26.84 1.66 -5.86
CA ILE A 272 27.86 0.66 -5.50
C ILE A 272 28.86 1.32 -4.57
N ALA A 273 28.77 0.95 -3.29
CA ALA A 273 29.48 1.65 -2.22
C ALA A 273 31.00 1.65 -2.41
N ALA A 274 31.66 2.77 -2.08
CA ALA A 274 33.09 2.96 -2.27
C ALA A 274 33.95 1.89 -1.54
N ILE A 275 33.43 1.34 -0.43
CA ILE A 275 34.08 0.27 0.32
C ILE A 275 34.29 -0.99 -0.52
N ASN A 276 33.48 -1.21 -1.55
CA ASN A 276 33.62 -2.35 -2.45
C ASN A 276 34.91 -2.29 -3.26
N LEU A 277 35.34 -1.08 -3.66
CA LEU A 277 36.55 -0.85 -4.47
C LEU A 277 37.83 -0.75 -3.62
N ALA A 278 37.69 -0.62 -2.30
CA ALA A 278 38.81 -0.53 -1.38
C ALA A 278 39.58 -1.87 -1.29
N PRO A 279 40.87 -1.87 -0.89
CA PRO A 279 41.64 -3.11 -0.70
C PRO A 279 40.92 -4.10 0.23
N GLY A 280 40.67 -5.31 -0.27
CA GLY A 280 39.95 -6.36 0.46
C GLY A 280 38.44 -6.37 0.25
N GLY A 281 37.88 -5.40 -0.45
CA GLY A 281 36.49 -5.42 -0.93
C GLY A 281 36.29 -6.34 -2.14
N PRO A 282 35.03 -6.70 -2.46
CA PRO A 282 34.67 -7.58 -3.57
C PRO A 282 35.08 -7.05 -4.96
N LEU A 283 35.20 -5.72 -5.10
CA LEU A 283 35.61 -5.03 -6.33
C LEU A 283 37.02 -4.46 -6.23
N ALA A 284 37.85 -4.96 -5.31
CA ALA A 284 39.22 -4.49 -5.16
C ALA A 284 40.02 -4.70 -6.46
N GLY A 285 40.49 -3.61 -7.06
CA GLY A 285 41.24 -3.62 -8.32
C GLY A 285 40.38 -3.61 -9.59
N TYR A 286 39.06 -3.67 -9.47
CA TYR A 286 38.15 -3.46 -10.59
C TYR A 286 37.99 -1.97 -10.90
N ALA A 287 37.57 -1.66 -12.13
CA ALA A 287 37.14 -0.34 -12.55
C ALA A 287 35.69 -0.41 -13.06
N SER A 288 34.92 0.68 -12.94
CA SER A 288 33.61 0.78 -13.61
C SER A 288 33.77 0.55 -15.11
N SER A 289 32.84 -0.15 -15.75
CA SER A 289 32.83 -0.27 -17.21
C SER A 289 32.73 1.12 -17.84
N SER A 290 33.32 1.25 -19.02
CA SER A 290 33.26 2.48 -19.82
C SER A 290 32.46 2.32 -21.11
N GLY A 291 31.90 1.14 -21.40
CA GLY A 291 31.09 0.91 -22.61
C GLY A 291 31.83 1.05 -23.95
N ASN A 292 33.15 1.25 -23.93
CA ASN A 292 33.92 1.75 -25.09
C ASN A 292 34.93 0.72 -25.62
N GLY A 293 34.89 -0.52 -25.12
CA GLY A 293 35.82 -1.60 -25.40
C GLY A 293 37.10 -1.51 -24.58
N ALA A 294 37.82 -2.64 -24.46
CA ALA A 294 39.00 -2.80 -23.61
C ALA A 294 40.14 -1.77 -23.81
N ASP A 295 40.19 -1.08 -24.95
CA ASP A 295 41.34 -0.25 -25.36
C ASP A 295 41.03 1.24 -25.62
N ASN A 296 39.79 1.72 -25.42
CA ASN A 296 39.41 3.10 -25.73
C ASN A 296 39.35 4.00 -24.48
N LEU A 297 40.50 4.51 -24.06
CA LEU A 297 40.63 5.45 -22.93
C LEU A 297 40.30 6.92 -23.28
N SER A 298 39.72 7.20 -24.46
CA SER A 298 39.57 8.59 -24.94
C SER A 298 38.59 9.44 -24.13
N ALA A 299 37.67 8.81 -23.39
CA ALA A 299 36.77 9.46 -22.44
C ALA A 299 37.28 9.45 -20.98
N GLY A 300 38.40 8.78 -20.69
CA GLY A 300 38.88 8.51 -19.34
C GLY A 300 38.12 7.35 -18.65
N PRO A 301 38.51 6.96 -17.43
CA PRO A 301 37.93 5.80 -16.72
C PRO A 301 36.63 6.10 -15.97
N TYR A 302 35.98 7.24 -16.25
CA TYR A 302 34.86 7.80 -15.49
C TYR A 302 33.74 8.25 -16.43
N GLU A 303 33.47 7.49 -17.49
CA GLU A 303 32.46 7.88 -18.46
C GLU A 303 31.06 7.90 -17.83
N LYS A 304 30.22 8.83 -18.30
CA LYS A 304 28.84 8.89 -17.87
C LYS A 304 28.11 7.70 -18.48
N ALA A 305 27.67 6.78 -17.63
CA ALA A 305 26.83 5.67 -18.03
C ALA A 305 25.48 6.16 -18.61
N PRO A 306 24.82 5.35 -19.47
CA PRO A 306 23.44 5.58 -19.88
C PRO A 306 22.50 5.86 -18.70
N ASP A 307 21.48 6.64 -19.00
CA ASP A 307 20.37 6.91 -18.09
C ASP A 307 19.63 5.60 -17.76
N PRO A 308 19.46 5.21 -16.48
CA PRO A 308 18.76 3.99 -16.11
C PRO A 308 17.27 3.99 -16.51
N ASP A 309 16.66 5.17 -16.77
CA ASP A 309 15.29 5.28 -17.31
C ASP A 309 15.22 4.96 -18.83
N ASN A 310 16.34 4.57 -19.46
CA ASN A 310 16.37 4.18 -20.87
C ASN A 310 15.70 2.81 -21.15
N ASN A 311 15.35 2.08 -20.08
CA ASN A 311 14.65 0.80 -20.11
C ASN A 311 15.41 -0.30 -20.86
N ILE A 312 16.73 -0.23 -20.90
CA ILE A 312 17.61 -1.24 -21.50
C ILE A 312 18.15 -2.13 -20.38
N ASP A 313 17.81 -3.42 -20.40
CA ASP A 313 18.41 -4.41 -19.50
C ASP A 313 19.83 -4.75 -19.98
N SER A 314 20.70 -5.12 -19.04
CA SER A 314 22.03 -5.66 -19.27
C SER A 314 23.00 -4.64 -19.86
N ASP A 315 22.71 -3.34 -19.75
CA ASP A 315 23.67 -2.27 -19.95
C ASP A 315 24.24 -1.77 -18.62
N ASP A 316 25.46 -1.25 -18.63
CA ASP A 316 26.06 -0.69 -17.42
C ASP A 316 25.48 0.69 -17.13
N ASN A 317 24.87 0.89 -15.96
CA ASN A 317 24.36 2.20 -15.54
C ASN A 317 25.33 2.90 -14.55
N GLY A 318 26.53 2.36 -14.32
CA GLY A 318 27.47 2.85 -13.33
C GLY A 318 28.42 3.97 -13.76
N THR A 319 28.32 5.14 -13.12
CA THR A 319 29.32 6.22 -13.22
C THR A 319 30.12 6.38 -11.93
N LEU A 320 31.43 6.11 -11.98
CA LEU A 320 32.33 6.32 -10.83
C LEU A 320 32.49 7.82 -10.51
N ASN A 321 32.26 8.18 -9.25
CA ASN A 321 32.11 9.57 -8.78
C ASN A 321 30.98 10.33 -9.49
N GLY A 322 29.94 9.64 -9.97
CA GLY A 322 28.77 10.25 -10.60
C GLY A 322 28.02 11.22 -9.68
N ASN A 323 28.12 11.02 -8.35
CA ASN A 323 27.54 11.91 -7.35
C ASN A 323 28.62 12.48 -6.41
N PRO A 324 28.81 13.81 -6.35
CA PRO A 324 29.85 14.43 -5.52
C PRO A 324 29.63 14.26 -4.02
N MET A 325 28.43 13.86 -3.57
CA MET A 325 28.14 13.59 -2.16
C MET A 325 28.83 12.31 -1.65
N PHE A 326 29.21 11.41 -2.56
CA PHE A 326 29.71 10.07 -2.23
C PHE A 326 30.98 9.76 -3.03
N PRO A 327 32.11 10.41 -2.68
CA PRO A 327 33.35 10.25 -3.40
C PRO A 327 33.89 8.81 -3.30
N GLY A 328 34.30 8.26 -4.44
CA GLY A 328 34.87 6.93 -4.58
C GLY A 328 33.85 5.81 -4.86
N ALA A 329 32.55 6.13 -4.90
CA ALA A 329 31.49 5.18 -5.22
C ALA A 329 31.02 5.30 -6.68
N VAL A 330 30.38 4.26 -7.19
CA VAL A 330 29.77 4.21 -8.54
C VAL A 330 28.27 4.39 -8.39
N PHE A 331 27.68 5.28 -9.19
CA PHE A 331 26.26 5.63 -9.12
C PHE A 331 25.57 5.45 -10.45
N SER A 332 24.31 5.03 -10.40
CA SER A 332 23.36 5.31 -11.48
C SER A 332 23.15 6.82 -11.65
N ASP A 333 22.60 7.24 -12.79
CA ASP A 333 21.87 8.52 -12.81
C ASP A 333 20.57 8.39 -11.97
N THR A 334 19.80 9.47 -11.89
CA THR A 334 18.49 9.43 -11.21
C THR A 334 17.54 8.52 -11.97
N LEU A 335 16.94 7.56 -11.27
CA LEU A 335 15.86 6.70 -11.74
C LEU A 335 14.52 7.28 -11.28
N ASP A 336 13.54 7.42 -12.17
CA ASP A 336 12.19 7.91 -11.86
C ASP A 336 11.19 6.75 -11.79
N LEU A 337 11.02 6.17 -10.60
CA LEU A 337 10.17 5.00 -10.37
C LEU A 337 8.69 5.39 -10.36
N ASN A 338 7.92 4.96 -11.36
CA ASN A 338 6.52 5.32 -11.54
C ASN A 338 5.68 4.19 -12.18
N GLU A 339 4.42 4.46 -12.51
CA GLU A 339 3.49 3.49 -13.11
C GLU A 339 3.86 3.00 -14.54
N ASN A 340 4.95 3.51 -15.14
CA ASN A 340 5.40 3.18 -16.49
C ASN A 340 6.80 2.54 -16.54
N GLU A 341 7.17 1.77 -15.52
CA GLU A 341 8.44 1.04 -15.52
C GLU A 341 8.54 0.00 -16.66
N PRO A 342 9.75 -0.29 -17.15
CA PRO A 342 9.95 -1.30 -18.17
C PRO A 342 9.71 -2.71 -17.65
N ILE A 343 8.87 -3.45 -18.38
CA ILE A 343 8.81 -4.91 -18.28
C ILE A 343 10.07 -5.46 -18.96
N ALA A 344 11.08 -5.87 -18.19
CA ALA A 344 12.31 -6.43 -18.74
C ALA A 344 12.01 -7.64 -19.67
N PRO A 345 12.79 -7.86 -20.75
CA PRO A 345 12.52 -8.89 -21.76
C PRO A 345 12.63 -10.34 -21.26
N ASN A 346 13.12 -10.55 -20.04
CA ASN A 346 13.21 -11.87 -19.40
C ASN A 346 12.23 -12.05 -18.23
N ASP A 347 11.40 -11.04 -17.96
CA ASP A 347 10.27 -11.20 -17.06
C ASP A 347 9.07 -11.73 -17.86
N THR A 348 9.00 -13.05 -17.97
CA THR A 348 7.77 -13.68 -18.42
C THR A 348 6.71 -13.43 -17.35
N ALA A 349 5.82 -12.47 -17.62
CA ALA A 349 4.60 -12.18 -16.85
C ALA A 349 4.14 -13.38 -15.99
N GLY A 350 4.25 -13.23 -14.67
CA GLY A 350 3.85 -14.26 -13.71
C GLY A 350 4.98 -15.08 -13.07
N LEU A 351 6.24 -14.63 -13.15
CA LEU A 351 7.31 -15.11 -12.27
C LEU A 351 7.59 -14.06 -11.19
N ASP A 352 6.92 -14.21 -10.05
CA ASP A 352 7.14 -13.40 -8.84
C ASP A 352 8.64 -13.32 -8.51
N ASP A 353 9.22 -12.13 -8.67
CA ASP A 353 10.58 -11.79 -8.26
C ASP A 353 10.72 -11.74 -6.73
N ASN A 354 9.62 -11.98 -6.00
CA ASN A 354 9.44 -11.89 -4.56
C ASN A 354 9.64 -10.46 -4.02
N SER A 355 9.55 -9.44 -4.86
CA SER A 355 9.58 -8.04 -4.44
C SER A 355 8.26 -7.59 -3.79
N GLY A 356 7.19 -8.37 -3.96
CA GLY A 356 5.86 -7.96 -3.53
C GLY A 356 5.27 -6.81 -4.36
N ALA A 357 5.97 -6.30 -5.38
CA ALA A 357 5.45 -5.41 -6.41
C ALA A 357 4.99 -6.24 -7.64
N PRO A 358 4.00 -5.77 -8.41
CA PRO A 358 3.70 -6.39 -9.70
C PRO A 358 4.90 -6.25 -10.64
N ASP A 359 5.13 -7.24 -11.51
CA ASP A 359 6.18 -7.24 -12.55
C ASP A 359 6.22 -5.90 -13.34
N ALA A 360 5.06 -5.31 -13.64
CA ALA A 360 4.95 -4.05 -14.37
C ALA A 360 5.41 -2.80 -13.59
N ASN A 361 5.62 -2.92 -12.28
CA ASN A 361 6.09 -1.84 -11.40
C ASN A 361 7.55 -2.08 -10.95
N SER A 362 8.19 -3.12 -11.46
CA SER A 362 9.54 -3.52 -11.09
C SER A 362 10.53 -3.05 -12.15
N ASN A 363 11.49 -2.21 -11.78
CA ASN A 363 12.59 -1.82 -12.65
C ASN A 363 13.79 -2.74 -12.41
N LEU A 364 13.87 -3.80 -13.21
CA LEU A 364 14.96 -4.78 -13.18
C LEU A 364 16.01 -4.51 -14.27
N THR A 365 16.22 -3.25 -14.66
CA THR A 365 17.19 -2.87 -15.70
C THR A 365 18.38 -2.10 -15.17
N VAL A 366 18.44 -1.81 -13.86
CA VAL A 366 19.59 -1.11 -13.29
C VAL A 366 20.71 -2.11 -13.03
N ASP A 367 21.73 -2.14 -13.87
CA ASP A 367 22.86 -3.06 -13.75
C ASP A 367 24.20 -2.31 -13.65
N PHE A 368 25.23 -2.96 -13.09
CA PHE A 368 26.58 -2.39 -12.96
C PHE A 368 27.68 -3.35 -13.45
N GLY A 369 28.38 -2.93 -14.50
CA GLY A 369 29.49 -3.64 -15.12
C GLY A 369 30.84 -3.18 -14.58
N PHE A 370 31.72 -4.12 -14.25
CA PHE A 370 33.05 -3.81 -13.74
C PHE A 370 34.16 -4.55 -14.50
N VAL A 371 35.14 -3.80 -14.98
CA VAL A 371 36.33 -4.33 -15.65
C VAL A 371 37.28 -4.92 -14.62
N PRO A 372 37.67 -6.19 -14.74
CA PRO A 372 38.61 -6.82 -13.81
C PRO A 372 40.04 -6.28 -13.96
N PRO A 373 40.86 -6.35 -12.90
CA PRO A 373 42.27 -5.99 -12.98
C PRO A 373 43.01 -6.90 -13.98
N THR A 374 43.93 -6.30 -14.75
CA THR A 374 44.77 -6.99 -15.74
C THR A 374 45.96 -7.74 -15.15
#